data_AF-I1P6B9-F1
#
_entry.id   AF-I1P6B9-F1
#
_cell.length_a   1.000
_cell.length_b   1.000
_cell.length_c   1.000
_cell.angle_alpha   90.00
_cell.angle_beta   90.00
_cell.angle_gamma   90.00
#
_symmetry.space_group_name_H-M   'P 1'
#
loop_
_entity.id
_entity.type
_entity.pdbx_description
1 polymer ?
#
loop_
_entity_poly.entity_id
_entity_poly.type
_entity_poly.pdbx_seq_one_letter_code
_entity_poly.pdbx_strand_id
1 'polypeptide(L)'
;SRYLDGFETEHNRPSRNDDTHELDSYPIVKQGSSIFSHVGKPLGKPSNYVIRGMAKVQAHQYVLFNCSDVNKYLRAHADQIASIYPRRGVNPKTIERVQNEKFHEWFRAHIMDLEWKNGLHIVNEDVRWLARGPLDAAK
;
A
#
# COMPACT_ATOMS: atom_id res chain seq x y z
N SER A 1 44.48 -10.96 -25.73
CA SER A 1 43.89 -9.99 -24.79
C SER A 1 42.78 -9.25 -25.51
N ARG A 2 41.52 -9.37 -25.09
CA ARG A 2 40.35 -8.90 -25.87
C ARG A 2 39.81 -7.52 -25.42
N TYR A 3 40.36 -6.93 -24.36
CA TYR A 3 39.92 -5.66 -23.81
C TYR A 3 41.13 -4.84 -23.37
N LEU A 4 41.19 -3.57 -23.79
CA LEU A 4 42.10 -2.58 -23.24
C LEU A 4 41.41 -1.94 -22.04
N ASP A 5 42.09 -1.97 -20.90
CA ASP A 5 41.60 -1.33 -19.69
C ASP A 5 41.53 0.19 -19.88
N GLY A 6 40.39 0.81 -19.51
CA GLY A 6 40.16 2.24 -19.65
C GLY A 6 39.59 2.74 -21.00
N PHE A 7 39.26 1.86 -21.95
CA PHE A 7 38.63 2.26 -23.22
C PHE A 7 37.23 1.66 -23.38
N GLU A 8 36.24 2.52 -23.60
CA GLU A 8 34.87 2.11 -23.88
C GLU A 8 34.79 1.53 -25.30
N THR A 9 34.31 0.29 -25.41
CA THR A 9 34.07 -0.39 -26.69
C THR A 9 32.61 -0.81 -26.78
N GLU A 10 32.09 -1.06 -27.99
CA GLU A 10 30.70 -1.54 -28.18
C GLU A 10 30.35 -2.77 -27.31
N HIS A 11 31.35 -3.60 -26.99
CA HIS A 11 31.21 -4.80 -26.17
C HIS A 11 31.24 -4.52 -24.65
N ASN A 12 31.68 -3.33 -24.24
CA ASN A 12 31.75 -2.91 -22.83
C ASN A 12 30.70 -1.84 -22.49
N ARG A 13 29.84 -1.48 -23.47
CA ARG A 13 28.77 -0.52 -23.24
C ARG A 13 27.65 -1.17 -22.42
N PRO A 14 27.20 -0.52 -21.33
CA PRO A 14 26.00 -0.96 -20.63
C PRO A 14 24.83 -1.01 -21.62
N SER A 15 23.97 -2.03 -21.49
CA SER A 15 22.85 -2.18 -22.42
C SER A 15 21.92 -0.96 -22.34
N ARG A 16 21.15 -0.67 -23.40
CA ARG A 16 20.17 0.44 -23.36
C ARG A 16 19.13 0.30 -22.24
N ASN A 17 18.95 -0.91 -21.70
CA ASN A 17 18.10 -1.22 -20.55
C ASN A 17 18.95 -1.67 -19.35
N ASP A 18 20.18 -1.17 -19.20
CA ASP A 18 20.98 -1.49 -18.03
C ASP A 18 20.31 -0.91 -16.77
N ASP A 19 19.85 -1.84 -15.93
CA ASP A 19 19.23 -1.57 -14.63
C ASP A 19 20.27 -1.47 -13.52
N THR A 20 21.56 -1.35 -13.86
CA THR A 20 22.62 -1.01 -12.91
C THR A 20 22.18 0.22 -12.12
N HIS A 21 21.92 0.00 -10.83
CA HIS A 21 21.54 1.03 -9.88
C HIS A 21 22.67 2.07 -9.86
N GLU A 22 22.48 3.19 -10.56
CA GLU A 22 23.26 4.39 -10.27
C GLU A 22 22.87 4.80 -8.86
N LEU A 23 23.73 4.36 -7.94
CA LEU A 23 23.67 4.60 -6.52
C LEU A 23 24.10 6.05 -6.24
N ASP A 24 23.66 7.04 -7.02
CA ASP A 24 23.98 8.43 -6.76
C ASP A 24 22.92 9.36 -7.35
N SER A 25 22.40 10.25 -6.49
CA SER A 25 21.58 11.43 -6.83
C SER A 25 20.05 11.34 -6.76
N TYR A 26 19.46 10.72 -5.73
CA TYR A 26 18.24 11.27 -5.10
C TYR A 26 18.20 10.97 -3.59
N PRO A 27 18.29 11.98 -2.71
CA PRO A 27 18.31 11.75 -1.27
C PRO A 27 16.89 11.67 -0.69
N ILE A 28 16.05 10.72 -1.12
CA ILE A 28 14.80 10.39 -0.41
C ILE A 28 14.43 8.91 -0.62
N VAL A 29 15.25 7.98 -0.15
CA VAL A 29 14.75 6.65 0.20
C VAL A 29 15.00 6.46 1.69
N LYS A 30 14.19 7.15 2.50
CA LYS A 30 13.75 6.55 3.76
C LYS A 30 13.26 5.16 3.39
N GLN A 31 13.84 4.11 4.00
CA GLN A 31 13.37 2.71 3.96
C GLN A 31 12.07 2.56 3.17
N GLY A 32 12.17 2.18 1.89
CA GLY A 32 10.99 2.07 1.03
C GLY A 32 9.94 1.20 1.72
N SER A 33 8.68 1.63 1.66
CA SER A 33 7.57 0.85 2.19
C SER A 33 7.65 -0.58 1.68
N SER A 34 7.51 -1.57 2.57
CA SER A 34 7.54 -2.98 2.14
C SER A 34 6.32 -3.32 1.28
N ILE A 35 5.24 -2.54 1.40
CA ILE A 35 3.99 -2.73 0.67
C ILE A 35 4.08 -2.14 -0.75
N PHE A 36 4.69 -0.97 -0.91
CA PHE A 36 4.86 -0.30 -2.21
C PHE A 36 6.33 -0.26 -2.60
N SER A 37 6.88 -1.43 -2.93
CA SER A 37 8.22 -1.50 -3.50
C SER A 37 8.23 -0.81 -4.87
N HIS A 38 9.25 0.00 -5.13
CA HIS A 38 9.45 0.62 -6.44
C HIS A 38 9.91 -0.46 -7.42
N VAL A 39 8.96 -1.13 -8.06
CA VAL A 39 9.25 -2.17 -9.06
C VAL A 39 9.15 -1.55 -10.45
N GLY A 40 10.28 -1.49 -11.15
CA GLY A 40 10.38 -1.05 -12.54
C GLY A 40 10.64 0.45 -12.74
N LYS A 41 11.03 0.79 -13.96
CA LYS A 41 11.22 2.17 -14.43
C LYS A 41 9.97 2.62 -15.20
N PRO A 42 9.34 3.76 -14.87
CA PRO A 42 8.19 4.26 -15.63
C PRO A 42 8.62 4.57 -17.07
N LEU A 43 7.84 4.10 -18.04
CA LEU A 43 8.07 4.38 -19.46
C LEU A 43 7.13 5.49 -19.93
N GLY A 44 7.69 6.49 -20.60
CA GLY A 44 6.93 7.59 -21.20
C GLY A 44 6.75 8.81 -20.31
N LYS A 45 5.98 9.78 -20.80
CA LYS A 45 5.72 11.05 -20.10
C LYS A 45 4.71 10.84 -18.98
N PRO A 46 4.91 11.40 -17.77
CA PRO A 46 3.92 11.34 -16.70
C PRO A 46 2.60 11.96 -17.17
N SER A 47 1.49 11.24 -16.92
CA SER A 47 0.14 11.70 -17.17
C SER A 47 -0.66 11.61 -15.87
N ASN A 48 -1.35 12.69 -15.51
CA ASN A 48 -2.16 12.74 -14.31
C ASN A 48 -3.50 12.06 -14.56
N TYR A 49 -3.78 11.01 -13.79
CA TYR A 49 -5.10 10.37 -13.75
C TYR A 49 -5.74 10.60 -12.38
N VAL A 50 -6.97 11.14 -12.36
CA VAL A 50 -7.70 11.42 -11.12
C VAL A 50 -8.81 10.40 -10.96
N ILE A 51 -8.70 9.54 -9.95
CA ILE A 51 -9.75 8.59 -9.58
C ILE A 51 -10.81 9.35 -8.75
N ARG A 52 -12.05 9.41 -9.24
CA ARG A 52 -13.14 10.20 -8.61
C ARG A 52 -14.26 9.33 -8.06
N GLY A 53 -14.97 9.86 -7.06
CA GLY A 53 -16.22 9.29 -6.55
C GLY A 53 -16.09 7.85 -6.06
N MET A 54 -17.03 6.99 -6.47
CA MET A 54 -17.08 5.58 -6.06
C MET A 54 -15.85 4.78 -6.47
N ALA A 55 -15.23 5.08 -7.61
CA ALA A 55 -14.03 4.37 -8.05
C ALA A 55 -12.88 4.52 -7.05
N LYS A 56 -12.81 5.67 -6.36
CA LYS A 56 -11.80 5.93 -5.32
C LYS A 56 -12.03 5.02 -4.11
N VAL A 57 -13.29 4.89 -3.69
CA VAL A 57 -13.68 4.01 -2.57
C VAL A 57 -13.42 2.55 -2.92
N GLN A 58 -13.79 2.12 -4.13
CA GLN A 58 -13.55 0.77 -4.60
C GLN A 58 -12.06 0.43 -4.67
N ALA A 59 -11.24 1.33 -5.22
CA ALA A 59 -9.78 1.15 -5.25
C ALA A 59 -9.19 1.03 -3.83
N HIS A 60 -9.64 1.88 -2.90
CA HIS A 60 -9.21 1.83 -1.51
C HIS A 60 -9.59 0.50 -0.85
N GLN A 61 -10.86 0.09 -0.96
CA GLN A 61 -11.34 -1.20 -0.46
C GLN A 61 -10.53 -2.36 -1.04
N TYR A 62 -10.32 -2.37 -2.36
CA TYR A 62 -9.57 -3.43 -3.03
C TYR A 62 -8.16 -3.60 -2.45
N VAL A 63 -7.42 -2.50 -2.27
CA VAL A 63 -6.08 -2.53 -1.68
C VAL A 63 -6.14 -3.07 -0.25
N LEU A 64 -7.11 -2.64 0.56
CA LEU A 64 -7.26 -3.11 1.94
C LEU A 64 -7.57 -4.62 2.03
N PHE A 65 -8.45 -5.14 1.18
CA PHE A 65 -8.81 -6.56 1.18
C PHE A 65 -7.71 -7.48 0.63
N ASN A 66 -6.79 -6.95 -0.18
CA ASN A 66 -5.70 -7.72 -0.78
C ASN A 66 -4.35 -7.51 -0.08
N CYS A 67 -4.31 -6.80 1.05
CA CYS A 67 -3.09 -6.53 1.79
C CYS A 67 -2.95 -7.43 3.03
N SER A 68 -1.87 -8.22 3.09
CA SER A 68 -1.62 -9.14 4.20
C SER A 68 -1.47 -8.45 5.57
N ASP A 69 -0.92 -7.24 5.59
CA ASP A 69 -0.73 -6.44 6.81
C ASP A 69 -2.08 -5.99 7.42
N VAL A 70 -3.13 -5.99 6.61
CA VAL A 70 -4.49 -5.60 6.99
C VAL A 70 -5.29 -6.78 7.57
N ASN A 71 -4.88 -8.04 7.32
CA ASN A 71 -5.61 -9.25 7.72
C ASN A 71 -5.94 -9.33 9.22
N LYS A 72 -5.04 -8.85 10.08
CA LYS A 72 -5.30 -8.82 11.54
C LYS A 72 -6.46 -7.89 11.90
N TYR A 73 -6.61 -6.78 11.16
CA TYR A 73 -7.69 -5.81 11.36
C TYR A 73 -9.00 -6.31 10.75
N LEU A 74 -8.95 -7.00 9.61
CA LEU A 74 -10.13 -7.67 9.04
C LEU A 74 -10.75 -8.66 10.03
N ARG A 75 -9.92 -9.48 10.68
CA ARG A 75 -10.35 -10.41 11.74
C ARG A 75 -10.93 -9.67 12.95
N ALA A 76 -10.23 -8.65 13.47
CA ALA A 76 -10.71 -7.88 14.61
C ALA A 76 -12.08 -7.22 14.35
N HIS A 77 -12.30 -6.69 13.15
CA HIS A 77 -13.61 -6.14 12.77
C HIS A 77 -14.68 -7.24 12.65
N ALA A 78 -14.34 -8.41 12.12
CA ALA A 78 -15.27 -9.54 12.00
C ALA A 78 -15.71 -10.03 13.39
N ASP A 79 -14.75 -10.14 14.32
CA ASP A 79 -14.99 -10.51 15.71
C ASP A 79 -15.86 -9.46 16.41
N GLN A 80 -15.61 -8.17 16.16
CA GLN A 80 -16.46 -7.09 16.67
C GLN A 80 -17.90 -7.22 16.16
N ILE A 81 -18.10 -7.47 14.86
CA ILE A 81 -19.44 -7.67 14.27
C ILE A 81 -20.11 -8.90 14.91
N ALA A 82 -19.39 -10.01 15.06
CA ALA A 82 -19.90 -11.23 15.66
C ALA A 82 -20.30 -11.03 17.12
N SER A 83 -19.53 -10.23 17.87
CA SER A 83 -19.76 -9.95 19.29
C SER A 83 -21.07 -9.20 19.58
N ILE A 84 -21.60 -8.47 18.59
CA ILE A 84 -22.87 -7.72 18.73
C ILE A 84 -24.07 -8.67 18.83
N TYR A 85 -23.97 -9.91 18.32
CA TYR A 85 -25.08 -10.87 18.32
C TYR A 85 -24.68 -12.25 18.88
N PRO A 86 -24.39 -12.34 20.20
CA PRO A 86 -23.80 -13.53 20.81
C PRO A 86 -24.74 -14.75 20.90
N ARG A 87 -26.06 -14.58 20.75
CA ARG A 87 -27.06 -15.65 20.99
C ARG A 87 -27.70 -16.27 19.74
N ARG A 88 -27.44 -15.71 18.55
CA ARG A 88 -28.03 -16.22 17.28
C ARG A 88 -27.02 -16.62 16.23
N GLY A 89 -25.73 -16.30 16.41
CA GLY A 89 -24.72 -16.41 15.37
C GLY A 89 -25.02 -15.42 14.25
N VAL A 90 -24.08 -14.53 13.94
CA VAL A 90 -24.22 -13.69 12.75
C VAL A 90 -24.03 -14.59 11.54
N ASN A 91 -25.01 -14.60 10.62
CA ASN A 91 -24.86 -15.30 9.35
C ASN A 91 -23.55 -14.83 8.66
N PRO A 92 -22.66 -15.73 8.21
CA PRO A 92 -21.43 -15.36 7.54
C PRO A 92 -21.62 -14.33 6.41
N LYS A 93 -22.74 -14.43 5.67
CA LYS A 93 -23.10 -13.46 4.61
C LYS A 93 -23.34 -12.06 5.15
N THR A 94 -23.89 -11.94 6.35
CA THR A 94 -24.10 -10.65 7.02
C THR A 94 -22.76 -10.06 7.46
N ILE A 95 -21.84 -10.88 7.97
CA ILE A 95 -20.48 -10.42 8.33
C ILE A 95 -19.77 -9.90 7.08
N GLU A 96 -19.79 -10.68 5.99
CA GLU A 96 -19.17 -10.29 4.72
C GLU A 96 -19.75 -8.99 4.16
N ARG A 97 -21.08 -8.84 4.17
CA ARG A 97 -21.73 -7.60 3.74
C ARG A 97 -21.27 -6.40 4.58
N VAL A 98 -21.30 -6.52 5.90
CA VAL A 98 -20.89 -5.43 6.81
C VAL A 98 -19.39 -5.12 6.67
N GLN A 99 -18.55 -6.14 6.47
CA GLN A 99 -17.13 -5.96 6.17
C GLN A 99 -16.95 -5.14 4.89
N ASN A 100 -17.56 -5.56 3.78
CA ASN A 100 -17.45 -4.84 2.52
C ASN A 100 -17.94 -3.38 2.62
N GLU A 101 -19.04 -3.15 3.33
CA GLU A 101 -19.62 -1.82 3.48
C GLU A 101 -18.84 -0.91 4.44
N LYS A 102 -18.38 -1.43 5.58
CA LYS A 102 -17.94 -0.62 6.72
C LYS A 102 -16.48 -0.76 7.09
N PHE A 103 -15.76 -1.76 6.56
CA PHE A 103 -14.39 -2.02 6.98
C PHE A 103 -13.45 -0.82 6.79
N HIS A 104 -13.50 -0.13 5.64
CA HIS A 104 -12.61 1.00 5.36
C HIS A 104 -12.81 2.18 6.33
N GLU A 105 -14.06 2.51 6.68
CA GLU A 105 -14.39 3.54 7.69
C GLU A 105 -13.93 3.10 9.09
N TRP A 106 -14.25 1.86 9.46
CA TRP A 106 -13.88 1.28 10.74
C TRP A 106 -12.36 1.22 10.92
N PHE A 107 -11.65 0.76 9.89
CA PHE A 107 -10.20 0.61 9.89
C PHE A 107 -9.52 1.96 10.12
N ARG A 108 -9.97 3.01 9.42
CA ARG A 108 -9.50 4.37 9.64
C ARG A 108 -9.70 4.82 11.09
N ALA A 109 -10.91 4.66 11.62
CA ALA A 109 -11.22 5.06 12.99
C ALA A 109 -10.40 4.27 14.02
N HIS A 110 -10.24 2.96 13.82
CA HIS A 110 -9.49 2.08 14.70
C HIS A 110 -8.00 2.44 14.74
N ILE A 111 -7.39 2.73 13.60
CA ILE A 111 -5.99 3.17 13.56
C ILE A 111 -5.81 4.53 14.25
N MET A 112 -6.72 5.49 14.03
CA MET A 112 -6.67 6.79 14.71
C MET A 112 -6.81 6.67 16.23
N ASP A 113 -7.70 5.78 16.71
CA ASP A 113 -7.86 5.51 18.14
C ASP A 113 -6.61 4.85 18.76
N LEU A 114 -5.98 3.92 18.04
CA LEU A 114 -4.71 3.32 18.46
C LEU A 114 -3.57 4.35 18.56
N GLU A 115 -3.46 5.24 17.56
CA GLU A 115 -2.48 6.33 17.57
C GLU A 115 -2.71 7.28 18.75
N TRP A 116 -3.97 7.62 19.03
CA TRP A 116 -4.34 8.49 20.14
C TRP A 116 -3.99 7.89 21.50
N LYS A 117 -4.27 6.61 21.71
CA LYS A 117 -4.07 5.93 23.01
C LYS A 117 -2.62 5.58 23.30
N ASN A 118 -1.91 5.08 22.29
CA ASN A 118 -0.61 4.43 22.49
C ASN A 118 0.54 5.19 21.80
N GLY A 119 0.25 6.31 21.15
CA GLY A 119 1.21 7.11 20.39
C GLY A 119 1.41 6.61 18.96
N LEU A 120 2.01 7.47 18.14
CA LEU A 120 2.11 7.30 16.68
C LEU A 120 2.93 6.08 16.24
N HIS A 121 3.89 5.64 17.05
CA HIS A 121 4.85 4.58 16.70
C HIS A 121 4.31 3.16 16.91
N ILE A 122 3.13 2.99 17.52
CA ILE A 122 2.55 1.67 17.77
C ILE A 122 2.06 1.00 16.49
N VAL A 123 1.69 1.79 15.48
CA VAL A 123 1.19 1.31 14.20
C VAL A 123 2.26 1.51 13.14
N ASN A 124 2.53 0.44 12.38
CA ASN A 124 3.41 0.50 11.21
C ASN A 124 2.99 1.66 10.28
N GLU A 125 3.96 2.41 9.77
CA GLU A 125 3.74 3.55 8.89
C GLU A 125 2.89 3.20 7.66
N ASP A 126 3.14 2.06 7.01
CA ASP A 126 2.41 1.63 5.83
C ASP A 126 0.93 1.37 6.16
N VAL A 127 0.65 0.77 7.33
CA VAL A 127 -0.72 0.56 7.83
C VAL A 127 -1.43 1.88 8.11
N ARG A 128 -0.71 2.88 8.64
CA ARG A 128 -1.25 4.24 8.85
C ARG A 128 -1.61 4.90 7.51
N TRP A 129 -0.78 4.76 6.50
CA TRP A 129 -1.07 5.26 5.15
C TRP A 129 -2.26 4.56 4.52
N LEU A 130 -2.35 3.23 4.64
CA LEU A 130 -3.51 2.46 4.19
C LEU A 130 -4.82 2.92 4.85
N ALA A 131 -4.79 3.24 6.14
CA ALA A 131 -5.97 3.71 6.88
C ALA A 131 -6.46 5.09 6.43
N ARG A 132 -5.55 5.98 6.01
CA ARG A 132 -5.89 7.32 5.50
C ARG A 132 -6.53 7.29 4.11
N GLY A 133 -6.21 6.26 3.33
CA GLY A 133 -6.75 6.06 1.98
C GLY A 133 -6.04 6.90 0.91
N PRO A 134 -6.50 6.79 -0.35
CA PRO A 134 -5.84 7.40 -1.49
C PRO A 134 -5.90 8.93 -1.47
N LEU A 135 -4.80 9.56 -1.91
CA LEU A 135 -4.71 11.01 -2.09
C LEU A 135 -5.62 11.48 -3.24
N ASP A 136 -6.10 12.72 -3.17
CA ASP A 136 -6.98 13.30 -4.20
C ASP A 136 -6.25 13.62 -5.52
N ALA A 137 -4.93 13.79 -5.46
CA ALA A 137 -4.09 14.00 -6.62
C ALA A 137 -2.78 13.22 -6.46
N ALA A 138 -2.41 12.45 -7.47
CA ALA A 138 -1.04 12.00 -7.66
C ALA A 138 -0.22 13.19 -8.19
N LYS A 139 0.96 13.42 -7.61
CA LYS A 139 1.91 14.43 -8.06
C LYS A 139 2.97 13.81 -8.97
#